data_AF-A0A329MU05-F1
#
_entry.id   AF-A0A329MU05-F1
#
_cell.length_a   1.000
_cell.length_b   1.000
_cell.length_c   1.000
_cell.angle_alpha   90.00
_cell.angle_beta   90.00
_cell.angle_gamma   90.00
#
_symmetry.space_group_name_H-M   'P 1'
#
loop_
_entity.id
_entity.type
_entity.pdbx_description
1 polymer ?
#
loop_
_entity_poly.entity_id
_entity_poly.type
_entity_poly.pdbx_seq_one_letter_code
_entity_poly.pdbx_strand_id
1 'polypeptide(L)'
;MFRFNPANTASADNGGTTIVSASGARFERIFDGAVNVKWFGAKGDGLHDDAAAIQKAIDAKQGVVFLPRGTYRTTVPIAITTGDSLVGEGPEVTIIEKSTTTPAAYGTRAFNGGSDNYNVDAVIIALPMPNDYVRYVHIEGILARRGAAENTLPKNSSYCFYAPRVYFMTQKNVEYRYADTGYYTVDAWMVTLERVSSRWMNRGFVCGDRDAHAGGGTSHTVTSCWAGACEKSAWKIDISYSSFIGCGADWIGYNPENPADYIYFLRGAALSLISCSAEDARGTFLHVYSAHATVMGLCTSRYYKNYTDDYAIKVLGQGTMLNLVGAEFIIDNSQPGGTMKAFKIDNGAKLWLSGMATLPDFKGESQIDLIGNGQYFVDEFKRGTAMQSASGSTYTIPHGLGASPSYYNVIPASADASGIQYVEANATNLVIHYASAPPTGTNNLKWTWEAKF
;
A
#
# COMPACT_ATOMS: atom_id res chain seq x y z
N MET A 1 -7.77 -7.37 42.65
CA MET A 1 -8.42 -7.15 43.97
C MET A 1 -9.76 -6.48 43.74
N PHE A 2 -10.73 -6.64 44.64
CA PHE A 2 -12.03 -5.96 44.56
C PHE A 2 -12.25 -5.08 45.79
N ARG A 3 -12.92 -3.94 45.60
CA ARG A 3 -13.38 -3.05 46.66
C ARG A 3 -14.91 -3.04 46.69
N PHE A 4 -15.48 -3.20 47.87
CA PHE A 4 -16.91 -2.97 48.06
C PHE A 4 -17.23 -1.48 47.89
N ASN A 5 -18.19 -1.14 47.02
CA ASN A 5 -18.66 0.24 46.83
C ASN A 5 -20.13 0.35 47.27
N PRO A 6 -20.41 0.80 48.51
CA PRO A 6 -21.78 0.94 49.00
C PRO A 6 -22.58 2.04 48.29
N ALA A 7 -21.92 3.01 47.65
CA ALA A 7 -22.58 4.08 46.91
C ALA A 7 -23.08 3.60 45.53
N ASN A 8 -22.52 2.51 45.01
CA ASN A 8 -22.95 1.93 43.74
C ASN A 8 -24.12 0.97 43.97
N THR A 9 -25.33 1.46 43.70
CA THR A 9 -26.57 0.72 43.90
C THR A 9 -27.27 0.30 42.60
N ALA A 10 -26.70 0.63 41.45
CA ALA A 10 -27.37 0.51 40.14
C ALA A 10 -26.59 -0.29 39.09
N SER A 11 -25.25 -0.36 39.17
CA SER A 11 -24.46 -1.11 38.17
C SER A 11 -24.85 -2.59 38.16
N ALA A 12 -25.02 -3.12 36.95
CA ALA A 12 -25.21 -4.54 36.72
C ALA A 12 -23.91 -5.31 36.91
N ASP A 13 -24.02 -6.60 37.21
CA ASP A 13 -22.88 -7.52 37.16
C ASP A 13 -22.45 -7.67 35.69
N ASN A 14 -21.18 -7.37 35.40
CA ASN A 14 -20.61 -7.54 34.07
C ASN A 14 -19.60 -8.70 33.99
N GLY A 15 -19.42 -9.43 35.10
CA GLY A 15 -18.57 -10.60 35.21
C GLY A 15 -17.07 -10.30 35.30
N GLY A 16 -16.65 -9.03 35.25
CA GLY A 16 -15.23 -8.66 35.17
C GLY A 16 -14.85 -7.49 36.05
N THR A 17 -15.27 -6.27 35.71
CA THR A 17 -14.93 -5.04 36.47
C THR A 17 -15.92 -4.74 37.59
N THR A 18 -17.17 -5.19 37.46
CA THR A 18 -18.21 -5.09 38.51
C THR A 18 -18.81 -6.46 38.75
N ILE A 19 -18.77 -6.91 40.00
CA ILE A 19 -19.42 -8.14 40.47
C ILE A 19 -20.52 -7.78 41.47
N VAL A 20 -21.71 -8.37 41.31
CA VAL A 20 -22.84 -8.20 42.23
C VAL A 20 -23.01 -9.48 43.02
N SER A 21 -22.85 -9.39 44.33
CA SER A 21 -23.07 -10.54 45.23
C SER A 21 -24.56 -10.91 45.33
N ALA A 22 -24.84 -12.08 45.89
CA ALA A 22 -26.20 -12.55 46.13
C ALA A 22 -27.04 -11.60 47.01
N SER A 23 -26.41 -10.78 47.87
CA SER A 23 -27.09 -9.77 48.68
C SER A 23 -27.31 -8.43 47.96
N GLY A 24 -26.92 -8.32 46.69
CA GLY A 24 -27.00 -7.08 45.91
C GLY A 24 -25.87 -6.09 46.17
N ALA A 25 -24.85 -6.45 46.97
CA ALA A 25 -23.66 -5.62 47.17
C ALA A 25 -22.76 -5.62 45.92
N ARG A 26 -22.23 -4.45 45.55
CA ARG A 26 -21.40 -4.23 44.35
C ARG A 26 -19.93 -4.18 44.72
N PHE A 27 -19.13 -4.96 44.00
CA PHE A 27 -17.69 -5.03 44.15
C PHE A 27 -17.04 -4.58 42.85
N GLU A 28 -16.24 -3.52 42.95
CA GLU A 28 -15.51 -2.94 41.82
C GLU A 28 -14.08 -3.47 41.82
N ARG A 29 -13.62 -3.93 40.66
CA ARG A 29 -12.23 -4.36 40.50
C ARG A 29 -11.33 -3.15 40.66
N ILE A 30 -10.31 -3.28 41.50
CA ILE A 30 -9.23 -2.31 41.59
C ILE A 30 -8.17 -2.70 40.57
N PHE A 31 -7.96 -1.84 39.58
CA PHE A 31 -6.95 -1.97 38.55
C PHE A 31 -6.51 -0.58 38.08
N ASP A 32 -5.35 -0.52 37.43
CA ASP A 32 -4.86 0.64 36.71
C ASP A 32 -4.51 0.18 35.28
N GLY A 33 -4.68 1.06 34.29
CA GLY A 33 -4.47 0.75 32.89
C GLY A 33 -5.56 -0.15 32.26
N ALA A 34 -5.13 -1.21 31.57
CA ALA A 34 -5.99 -1.96 30.66
C ALA A 34 -6.92 -2.99 31.34
N VAL A 35 -8.07 -3.21 30.73
CA VAL A 35 -9.02 -4.27 31.09
C VAL A 35 -8.59 -5.60 30.49
N ASN A 36 -8.36 -6.60 31.32
CA ASN A 36 -7.94 -7.92 30.85
C ASN A 36 -9.15 -8.81 30.51
N VAL A 37 -9.18 -9.36 29.28
CA VAL A 37 -10.27 -10.26 28.84
C VAL A 37 -10.43 -11.52 29.71
N LYS A 38 -9.36 -11.98 30.37
CA LYS A 38 -9.42 -13.14 31.29
C LYS A 38 -10.30 -12.85 32.52
N TRP A 39 -10.46 -11.57 32.90
CA TRP A 39 -11.36 -11.19 34.00
C TRP A 39 -12.82 -11.49 33.69
N PHE A 40 -13.18 -11.53 32.40
CA PHE A 40 -14.54 -11.79 31.92
C PHE A 40 -14.76 -13.26 31.52
N GLY A 41 -13.78 -14.12 31.81
CA GLY A 41 -13.88 -15.57 31.59
C GLY A 41 -13.20 -16.10 30.34
N ALA A 42 -12.56 -15.23 29.53
CA ALA A 42 -11.84 -15.68 28.34
C ALA A 42 -10.72 -16.68 28.74
N LYS A 43 -10.57 -17.76 27.99
CA LYS A 43 -9.62 -18.85 28.24
C LYS A 43 -8.36 -18.72 27.41
N GLY A 44 -8.47 -18.29 26.15
CA GLY A 44 -7.35 -18.15 25.22
C GLY A 44 -6.55 -19.45 25.02
N ASP A 45 -7.24 -20.59 25.08
CA ASP A 45 -6.64 -21.93 25.02
C ASP A 45 -6.80 -22.61 23.65
N GLY A 46 -7.39 -21.92 22.67
CA GLY A 46 -7.68 -22.43 21.33
C GLY A 46 -8.86 -23.40 21.26
N LEU A 47 -9.50 -23.70 22.39
CA LEU A 47 -10.55 -24.70 22.50
C LEU A 47 -11.91 -24.08 22.79
N HIS A 48 -11.98 -23.24 23.83
CA HIS A 48 -13.23 -22.64 24.29
C HIS A 48 -13.59 -21.38 23.47
N ASP A 49 -14.89 -21.16 23.29
CA ASP A 49 -15.39 -19.94 22.65
C ASP A 49 -15.29 -18.74 23.59
N ASP A 50 -14.39 -17.83 23.26
CA ASP A 50 -14.06 -16.63 24.01
C ASP A 50 -14.83 -15.38 23.55
N ALA A 51 -15.68 -15.49 22.52
CA ALA A 51 -16.34 -14.34 21.89
C ALA A 51 -17.11 -13.49 22.91
N ALA A 52 -17.94 -14.12 23.74
CA ALA A 52 -18.76 -13.42 24.73
C ALA A 52 -17.91 -12.75 25.83
N ALA A 53 -16.82 -13.38 26.24
CA ALA A 53 -15.94 -12.83 27.27
C ALA A 53 -15.15 -11.61 26.75
N ILE A 54 -14.66 -11.69 25.52
CA ILE A 54 -13.99 -10.57 24.85
C ILE A 54 -14.96 -9.40 24.66
N GLN A 55 -16.17 -9.68 24.16
CA GLN A 55 -17.16 -8.62 23.95
C GLN A 55 -17.54 -7.93 25.27
N LYS A 56 -17.73 -8.68 26.37
CA LYS A 56 -17.99 -8.07 27.70
C LYS A 56 -16.84 -7.18 28.17
N ALA A 57 -15.59 -7.53 27.87
CA ALA A 57 -14.44 -6.70 28.23
C ALA A 57 -14.45 -5.37 27.44
N ILE A 58 -14.80 -5.41 26.16
CA ILE A 58 -14.98 -4.22 25.31
C ILE A 58 -16.16 -3.36 25.81
N ASP A 59 -17.30 -4.01 26.09
CA ASP A 59 -18.53 -3.35 26.53
C ASP A 59 -18.42 -2.73 27.93
N ALA A 60 -17.39 -3.06 28.70
CA ALA A 60 -17.09 -2.41 29.98
C ALA A 60 -16.65 -0.95 29.81
N LYS A 61 -16.23 -0.54 28.60
CA LYS A 61 -15.88 0.84 28.21
C LYS A 61 -14.92 1.55 29.18
N GLN A 62 -13.83 0.87 29.53
CA GLN A 62 -12.77 1.39 30.41
C GLN A 62 -11.47 1.70 29.63
N GLY A 63 -11.56 1.97 28.33
CA GLY A 63 -10.41 2.25 27.47
C GLY A 63 -9.80 0.99 26.85
N VAL A 64 -8.53 0.70 27.16
CA VAL A 64 -7.78 -0.39 26.52
C VAL A 64 -8.22 -1.76 27.02
N VAL A 65 -8.54 -2.66 26.09
CA VAL A 65 -8.76 -4.08 26.35
C VAL A 65 -7.49 -4.85 26.02
N PHE A 66 -6.93 -5.51 27.03
CA PHE A 66 -5.74 -6.32 26.93
C PHE A 66 -6.08 -7.80 26.74
N LEU A 67 -5.48 -8.41 25.72
CA LEU A 67 -5.50 -9.82 25.41
C LEU A 67 -4.12 -10.43 25.70
N PRO A 68 -3.92 -11.05 26.88
CA PRO A 68 -2.70 -11.80 27.15
C PRO A 68 -2.38 -12.84 26.07
N ARG A 69 -1.17 -13.39 26.07
CA ARG A 69 -0.85 -14.52 25.20
C ARG A 69 -1.91 -15.63 25.26
N GLY A 70 -2.23 -16.19 24.10
CA GLY A 70 -3.20 -17.25 23.94
C GLY A 70 -3.90 -17.19 22.58
N THR A 71 -4.59 -18.28 22.26
CA THR A 71 -5.46 -18.39 21.10
C THR A 71 -6.90 -18.27 21.56
N TYR A 72 -7.51 -17.13 21.27
CA TYR A 72 -8.89 -16.82 21.60
C TYR A 72 -9.78 -17.25 20.44
N ARG A 73 -10.37 -18.43 20.59
CA ARG A 73 -11.30 -18.96 19.59
C ARG A 73 -12.62 -18.22 19.70
N THR A 74 -13.16 -17.74 18.60
CA THR A 74 -14.49 -17.12 18.53
C THR A 74 -15.39 -17.85 17.54
N THR A 75 -16.68 -17.90 17.82
CA THR A 75 -17.69 -18.42 16.87
C THR A 75 -18.45 -17.32 16.13
N VAL A 76 -18.27 -16.06 16.55
CA VAL A 76 -18.87 -14.85 15.96
C VAL A 76 -17.81 -13.74 15.89
N PRO A 77 -18.02 -12.69 15.06
CA PRO A 77 -17.12 -11.54 15.00
C PRO A 77 -17.02 -10.81 16.35
N ILE A 78 -15.86 -10.19 16.62
CA ILE A 78 -15.69 -9.23 17.71
C ILE A 78 -16.03 -7.83 17.19
N ALA A 79 -16.97 -7.15 17.85
CA ALA A 79 -17.35 -5.79 17.48
C ALA A 79 -16.60 -4.77 18.36
N ILE A 80 -15.92 -3.84 17.70
CA ILE A 80 -15.34 -2.65 18.31
C ILE A 80 -16.12 -1.41 17.87
N THR A 81 -16.27 -0.45 18.77
CA THR A 81 -16.94 0.82 18.52
C THR A 81 -16.02 1.97 18.91
N THR A 82 -16.52 3.20 18.81
CA THR A 82 -15.74 4.42 19.07
C THR A 82 -15.09 4.40 20.46
N GLY A 83 -13.78 4.67 20.50
CA GLY A 83 -12.96 4.73 21.72
C GLY A 83 -12.40 3.39 22.20
N ASP A 84 -12.72 2.28 21.53
CA ASP A 84 -12.20 0.96 21.91
C ASP A 84 -10.75 0.77 21.48
N SER A 85 -9.94 0.10 22.30
CA SER A 85 -8.59 -0.32 21.92
C SER A 85 -8.35 -1.78 22.26
N LEU A 86 -7.76 -2.55 21.34
CA LEU A 86 -7.40 -3.95 21.54
C LEU A 86 -5.88 -4.09 21.51
N VAL A 87 -5.28 -4.57 22.59
CA VAL A 87 -3.82 -4.71 22.70
C VAL A 87 -3.46 -6.14 23.11
N GLY A 88 -2.56 -6.77 22.36
CA GLY A 88 -1.98 -8.07 22.65
C GLY A 88 -0.48 -8.02 22.95
N GLU A 89 0.12 -9.18 23.18
CA GLU A 89 1.56 -9.32 23.43
C GLU A 89 2.39 -9.48 22.14
N GLY A 90 1.74 -9.61 20.99
CA GLY A 90 2.35 -9.78 19.67
C GLY A 90 1.53 -10.70 18.75
N PRO A 91 1.56 -10.52 17.42
CA PRO A 91 0.70 -11.26 16.51
C PRO A 91 0.71 -12.78 16.67
N GLU A 92 1.88 -13.40 16.70
CA GLU A 92 1.95 -14.87 16.72
C GLU A 92 1.77 -15.48 18.12
N VAL A 93 1.52 -14.65 19.14
CA VAL A 93 1.31 -15.11 20.53
C VAL A 93 -0.02 -14.67 21.13
N THR A 94 -0.65 -13.61 20.62
CA THR A 94 -2.02 -13.20 20.94
C THR A 94 -2.87 -13.31 19.67
N ILE A 95 -3.64 -14.39 19.58
CA ILE A 95 -4.37 -14.77 18.37
C ILE A 95 -5.87 -14.69 18.63
N ILE A 96 -6.62 -13.94 17.82
CA ILE A 96 -8.07 -14.02 17.72
C ILE A 96 -8.39 -14.88 16.50
N GLU A 97 -8.95 -16.07 16.72
CA GLU A 97 -9.30 -17.00 15.66
C GLU A 97 -10.81 -17.18 15.56
N LYS A 98 -11.40 -16.72 14.44
CA LYS A 98 -12.80 -16.99 14.14
C LYS A 98 -12.97 -18.36 13.49
N SER A 99 -13.46 -19.31 14.25
CA SER A 99 -13.53 -20.74 13.89
C SER A 99 -14.73 -21.16 13.02
N THR A 100 -15.63 -20.24 12.71
CA THR A 100 -16.85 -20.48 11.94
C THR A 100 -16.93 -19.52 10.75
N THR A 101 -17.79 -19.83 9.79
CA THR A 101 -18.19 -18.92 8.70
C THR A 101 -19.40 -18.05 9.07
N THR A 102 -19.91 -18.15 10.30
CA THR A 102 -21.13 -17.46 10.75
C THR A 102 -20.96 -15.95 10.61
N PRO A 103 -21.74 -15.27 9.75
CA PRO A 103 -21.69 -13.82 9.64
C PRO A 103 -22.14 -13.13 10.93
N ALA A 104 -21.76 -11.87 11.11
CA ALA A 104 -22.42 -11.00 12.08
C ALA A 104 -23.92 -10.84 11.75
N ALA A 105 -24.69 -10.41 12.75
CA ALA A 105 -26.12 -10.11 12.65
C ALA A 105 -26.43 -8.65 13.03
N TYR A 106 -25.60 -7.70 12.56
CA TYR A 106 -25.71 -6.26 12.88
C TYR A 106 -26.60 -5.46 11.92
N GLY A 107 -27.03 -6.08 10.81
CA GLY A 107 -27.85 -5.48 9.78
C GLY A 107 -27.10 -4.50 8.90
N THR A 108 -27.87 -3.66 8.21
CA THR A 108 -27.35 -2.59 7.34
C THR A 108 -27.32 -1.26 8.11
N ARG A 109 -26.31 -0.42 7.83
CA ARG A 109 -26.24 0.96 8.33
C ARG A 109 -26.33 1.93 7.15
N ALA A 110 -27.29 2.84 7.18
CA ALA A 110 -27.35 3.94 6.21
C ALA A 110 -26.25 4.96 6.50
N PHE A 111 -25.65 5.50 5.43
CA PHE A 111 -24.58 6.50 5.52
C PHE A 111 -24.58 7.40 4.28
N ASN A 112 -24.79 8.72 4.44
CA ASN A 112 -24.74 9.72 3.36
C ASN A 112 -25.43 9.29 2.05
N GLY A 113 -26.65 8.75 2.12
CA GLY A 113 -27.43 8.31 0.95
C GLY A 113 -27.04 6.93 0.39
N GLY A 114 -26.01 6.29 0.93
CA GLY A 114 -25.66 4.89 0.71
C GLY A 114 -25.93 4.02 1.94
N SER A 115 -25.45 2.77 1.92
CA SER A 115 -25.57 1.88 3.08
C SER A 115 -24.52 0.77 3.09
N ASP A 116 -23.92 0.49 4.25
CA ASP A 116 -22.96 -0.60 4.41
C ASP A 116 -23.62 -1.81 5.11
N ASN A 117 -23.36 -3.01 4.62
CA ASN A 117 -23.86 -4.25 5.21
C ASN A 117 -22.90 -4.77 6.30
N TYR A 118 -23.36 -4.85 7.55
CA TYR A 118 -22.58 -5.40 8.66
C TYR A 118 -22.93 -6.87 8.97
N ASN A 119 -23.76 -7.52 8.15
CA ASN A 119 -23.96 -8.97 8.18
C ASN A 119 -22.90 -9.69 7.34
N VAL A 120 -21.64 -9.59 7.79
CA VAL A 120 -20.47 -10.15 7.10
C VAL A 120 -19.74 -11.15 7.97
N ASP A 121 -19.08 -12.12 7.35
CA ASP A 121 -18.13 -12.99 8.03
C ASP A 121 -16.82 -12.21 8.25
N ALA A 122 -16.55 -11.80 9.48
CA ALA A 122 -15.34 -11.08 9.82
C ALA A 122 -14.77 -11.52 11.18
N VAL A 123 -13.46 -11.42 11.39
CA VAL A 123 -12.87 -11.64 12.72
C VAL A 123 -13.15 -10.45 13.64
N ILE A 124 -12.86 -9.24 13.15
CA ILE A 124 -13.08 -7.97 13.85
C ILE A 124 -13.91 -7.05 12.96
N ILE A 125 -14.95 -6.44 13.54
CA ILE A 125 -15.83 -5.46 12.89
C ILE A 125 -15.75 -4.13 13.64
N ALA A 126 -15.40 -3.06 12.94
CA ALA A 126 -15.61 -1.71 13.44
C ALA A 126 -17.08 -1.33 13.20
N LEU A 127 -17.90 -1.40 14.24
CA LEU A 127 -19.34 -1.20 14.18
C LEU A 127 -19.72 0.24 14.58
N PRO A 128 -20.14 1.09 13.63
CA PRO A 128 -20.54 2.45 13.95
C PRO A 128 -21.95 2.51 14.53
N MET A 129 -22.26 3.64 15.18
CA MET A 129 -23.64 4.06 15.38
C MET A 129 -24.29 4.35 14.01
N PRO A 130 -25.63 4.32 13.89
CA PRO A 130 -26.30 4.68 12.64
C PRO A 130 -25.89 6.07 12.13
N ASN A 131 -25.54 6.15 10.84
CA ASN A 131 -25.08 7.37 10.17
C ASN A 131 -23.86 8.05 10.84
N ASP A 132 -22.91 7.26 11.34
CA ASP A 132 -21.66 7.74 11.93
C ASP A 132 -20.46 6.87 11.50
N TYR A 133 -19.25 7.26 11.89
CA TYR A 133 -18.03 6.47 11.77
C TYR A 133 -17.59 5.95 13.15
N VAL A 134 -16.91 4.81 13.15
CA VAL A 134 -16.07 4.41 14.30
C VAL A 134 -14.85 5.32 14.37
N ARG A 135 -14.46 5.74 15.58
CA ARG A 135 -13.29 6.61 15.76
C ARG A 135 -12.51 6.38 17.04
N TYR A 136 -11.27 6.88 17.09
CA TYR A 136 -10.38 6.76 18.25
C TYR A 136 -10.12 5.30 18.62
N VAL A 137 -9.84 4.47 17.60
CA VAL A 137 -9.57 3.05 17.78
C VAL A 137 -8.08 2.78 17.66
N HIS A 138 -7.55 1.97 18.58
CA HIS A 138 -6.18 1.47 18.54
C HIS A 138 -6.15 -0.04 18.57
N ILE A 139 -5.47 -0.69 17.62
CA ILE A 139 -5.27 -2.14 17.62
C ILE A 139 -3.77 -2.42 17.56
N GLU A 140 -3.25 -3.19 18.52
CA GLU A 140 -1.83 -3.49 18.56
C GLU A 140 -1.51 -4.90 19.01
N GLY A 141 -0.50 -5.51 18.38
CA GLY A 141 0.12 -6.72 18.89
C GLY A 141 -0.79 -7.96 18.85
N ILE A 142 -1.67 -8.06 17.85
CA ILE A 142 -2.56 -9.21 17.69
C ILE A 142 -2.49 -9.79 16.27
N LEU A 143 -2.81 -11.07 16.18
CA LEU A 143 -3.15 -11.73 14.91
C LEU A 143 -4.66 -12.01 14.90
N ALA A 144 -5.35 -11.50 13.89
CA ALA A 144 -6.73 -11.83 13.61
C ALA A 144 -6.77 -12.77 12.40
N ARG A 145 -7.32 -13.97 12.59
CA ARG A 145 -7.43 -14.96 11.51
C ARG A 145 -8.77 -15.66 11.52
N ARG A 146 -9.12 -16.22 10.36
CA ARG A 146 -10.15 -17.25 10.31
C ARG A 146 -9.54 -18.64 10.52
N GLY A 147 -10.32 -19.53 11.15
CA GLY A 147 -10.02 -20.95 11.27
C GLY A 147 -10.57 -21.71 10.06
N ALA A 148 -9.79 -21.85 8.99
CA ALA A 148 -10.10 -22.71 7.84
C ALA A 148 -8.84 -22.95 6.99
N ALA A 149 -8.83 -24.08 6.26
CA ALA A 149 -7.74 -24.49 5.36
C ALA A 149 -7.64 -23.56 4.14
N GLU A 150 -6.41 -23.26 3.72
CA GLU A 150 -5.98 -22.22 2.77
C GLU A 150 -6.71 -22.17 1.40
N ASN A 151 -7.48 -23.20 1.02
CA ASN A 151 -7.92 -23.41 -0.37
C ASN A 151 -9.45 -23.47 -0.60
N THR A 152 -10.30 -23.03 0.35
CA THR A 152 -11.78 -23.18 0.22
C THR A 152 -12.60 -21.91 0.39
N LEU A 153 -11.96 -20.75 0.55
CA LEU A 153 -12.69 -19.52 0.87
C LEU A 153 -13.24 -18.84 -0.40
N PRO A 154 -14.55 -18.57 -0.48
CA PRO A 154 -15.11 -17.87 -1.63
C PRO A 154 -14.51 -16.47 -1.76
N LYS A 155 -14.18 -16.10 -2.99
CA LYS A 155 -13.73 -14.76 -3.36
C LYS A 155 -14.84 -13.75 -3.00
N ASN A 156 -14.57 -12.76 -2.15
CA ASN A 156 -15.49 -11.78 -1.51
C ASN A 156 -16.30 -12.22 -0.27
N SER A 157 -15.94 -13.31 0.40
CA SER A 157 -16.83 -13.87 1.45
C SER A 157 -16.47 -13.55 2.90
N SER A 158 -15.27 -13.03 3.19
CA SER A 158 -14.84 -12.83 4.59
C SER A 158 -13.71 -11.82 4.80
N TYR A 159 -13.59 -11.32 6.03
CA TYR A 159 -12.64 -10.28 6.40
C TYR A 159 -11.87 -10.62 7.69
N CYS A 160 -10.60 -10.24 7.80
CA CYS A 160 -9.96 -10.21 9.12
C CYS A 160 -10.39 -8.94 9.87
N PHE A 161 -10.25 -7.79 9.22
CA PHE A 161 -10.69 -6.50 9.74
C PHE A 161 -11.64 -5.82 8.77
N TYR A 162 -12.89 -5.66 9.20
CA TYR A 162 -13.95 -5.02 8.42
C TYR A 162 -14.34 -3.69 9.07
N ALA A 163 -13.95 -2.58 8.43
CA ALA A 163 -14.22 -1.24 8.93
C ALA A 163 -14.63 -0.28 7.80
N PRO A 164 -15.84 -0.41 7.23
CA PRO A 164 -16.29 0.46 6.15
C PRO A 164 -16.17 1.95 6.47
N ARG A 165 -16.54 2.35 7.70
CA ARG A 165 -16.57 3.74 8.16
C ARG A 165 -15.71 3.91 9.41
N VAL A 166 -14.47 4.36 9.24
CA VAL A 166 -13.55 4.59 10.37
C VAL A 166 -12.69 5.84 10.22
N TYR A 167 -12.42 6.56 11.31
CA TYR A 167 -11.39 7.60 11.31
C TYR A 167 -10.66 7.75 12.63
N PHE A 168 -9.51 8.44 12.66
CA PHE A 168 -8.63 8.48 13.84
C PHE A 168 -8.35 7.07 14.36
N MET A 169 -7.83 6.22 13.49
CA MET A 169 -7.49 4.84 13.82
C MET A 169 -5.99 4.62 13.72
N THR A 170 -5.43 3.90 14.69
CA THR A 170 -4.07 3.39 14.64
C THR A 170 -4.08 1.87 14.70
N GLN A 171 -3.28 1.25 13.84
CA GLN A 171 -2.94 -0.16 13.98
C GLN A 171 -1.43 -0.34 13.97
N LYS A 172 -0.90 -1.12 14.91
CA LYS A 172 0.54 -1.33 15.06
C LYS A 172 0.87 -2.79 15.31
N ASN A 173 1.81 -3.36 14.57
CA ASN A 173 2.21 -4.77 14.75
C ASN A 173 0.98 -5.70 14.74
N VAL A 174 0.13 -5.57 13.73
CA VAL A 174 -1.09 -6.37 13.57
C VAL A 174 -0.92 -7.31 12.39
N GLU A 175 -1.53 -8.49 12.48
CA GLU A 175 -1.48 -9.46 11.41
C GLU A 175 -2.85 -10.04 11.07
N TYR A 176 -3.08 -10.23 9.77
CA TYR A 176 -4.28 -10.80 9.20
C TYR A 176 -3.96 -12.06 8.40
N ARG A 177 -4.71 -13.15 8.64
CA ARG A 177 -4.56 -14.41 7.89
C ARG A 177 -5.88 -15.07 7.51
N TYR A 178 -5.86 -15.77 6.39
CA TYR A 178 -6.84 -16.79 6.01
C TYR A 178 -8.28 -16.29 5.87
N ALA A 179 -8.48 -15.00 5.57
CA ALA A 179 -9.76 -14.48 5.11
C ALA A 179 -9.69 -14.20 3.60
N ASP A 180 -10.81 -13.85 2.98
CA ASP A 180 -10.76 -13.34 1.61
C ASP A 180 -9.99 -12.01 1.53
N THR A 181 -10.30 -11.09 2.44
CA THR A 181 -9.65 -9.79 2.56
C THR A 181 -9.08 -9.57 3.95
N GLY A 182 -7.82 -9.14 4.04
CA GLY A 182 -7.16 -8.87 5.33
C GLY A 182 -7.70 -7.61 5.99
N TYR A 183 -7.33 -6.46 5.42
CA TYR A 183 -7.76 -5.14 5.86
C TYR A 183 -8.77 -4.55 4.88
N TYR A 184 -9.96 -4.18 5.35
CA TYR A 184 -11.01 -3.61 4.50
C TYR A 184 -11.61 -2.33 5.08
N THR A 185 -11.61 -1.29 4.25
CA THR A 185 -12.25 0.01 4.51
C THR A 185 -12.94 0.51 3.25
N VAL A 186 -13.99 1.33 3.41
CA VAL A 186 -14.69 1.98 2.29
C VAL A 186 -14.35 3.46 2.28
N ASP A 187 -14.63 4.14 3.38
CA ASP A 187 -14.40 5.55 3.61
C ASP A 187 -13.74 5.70 4.97
N ALA A 188 -12.41 5.81 4.94
CA ALA A 188 -11.59 5.92 6.12
C ALA A 188 -10.70 7.16 6.08
N TRP A 189 -10.48 7.83 7.21
CA TRP A 189 -9.64 9.03 7.24
C TRP A 189 -8.83 9.19 8.51
N MET A 190 -7.69 9.87 8.42
CA MET A 190 -6.76 10.03 9.57
C MET A 190 -6.36 8.68 10.16
N VAL A 191 -5.82 7.80 9.32
CA VAL A 191 -5.47 6.42 9.67
C VAL A 191 -3.96 6.26 9.68
N THR A 192 -3.42 5.61 10.71
CA THR A 192 -2.02 5.20 10.77
C THR A 192 -1.92 3.68 10.84
N LEU A 193 -1.17 3.08 9.90
CA LEU A 193 -0.82 1.66 9.93
C LEU A 193 0.70 1.52 10.02
N GLU A 194 1.20 0.89 11.08
CA GLU A 194 2.62 0.67 11.31
C GLU A 194 2.89 -0.84 11.46
N ARG A 195 3.66 -1.42 10.53
CA ARG A 195 3.99 -2.86 10.58
C ARG A 195 2.76 -3.78 10.65
N VAL A 196 1.73 -3.45 9.87
CA VAL A 196 0.56 -4.30 9.69
C VAL A 196 0.80 -5.24 8.51
N SER A 197 0.43 -6.51 8.66
CA SER A 197 0.60 -7.50 7.59
C SER A 197 -0.68 -8.28 7.28
N SER A 198 -0.83 -8.62 6.01
CA SER A 198 -1.95 -9.38 5.46
C SER A 198 -1.41 -10.55 4.64
N ARG A 199 -1.67 -11.79 5.07
CA ARG A 199 -1.04 -12.98 4.48
C ARG A 199 -1.98 -14.15 4.21
N TRP A 200 -1.77 -14.85 3.09
CA TRP A 200 -2.58 -16.00 2.65
C TRP A 200 -4.06 -15.66 2.51
N MET A 201 -4.36 -14.81 1.53
CA MET A 201 -5.70 -14.26 1.28
C MET A 201 -5.88 -13.95 -0.19
N ASN A 202 -7.07 -13.55 -0.63
CA ASN A 202 -7.24 -13.07 -2.00
C ASN A 202 -6.75 -11.62 -2.13
N ARG A 203 -7.12 -10.76 -1.17
CA ARG A 203 -6.81 -9.33 -1.17
C ARG A 203 -6.13 -8.93 0.13
N GLY A 204 -4.92 -8.38 0.03
CA GLY A 204 -4.13 -7.95 1.19
C GLY A 204 -4.78 -6.78 1.93
N PHE A 205 -4.75 -5.62 1.29
CA PHE A 205 -5.25 -4.36 1.83
C PHE A 205 -6.19 -3.70 0.83
N VAL A 206 -7.41 -3.42 1.28
CA VAL A 206 -8.38 -2.57 0.62
C VAL A 206 -8.51 -1.28 1.42
N CYS A 207 -7.70 -0.30 1.04
CA CYS A 207 -7.68 1.04 1.60
C CYS A 207 -8.62 1.90 0.75
N GLY A 208 -9.87 2.01 1.16
CA GLY A 208 -10.93 2.61 0.37
C GLY A 208 -11.53 1.65 -0.66
N ASP A 209 -12.85 1.68 -0.76
CA ASP A 209 -13.61 0.93 -1.74
C ASP A 209 -14.75 1.80 -2.28
N ARG A 210 -14.37 2.86 -3.01
CA ARG A 210 -15.29 3.86 -3.55
C ARG A 210 -16.28 3.28 -4.57
N ASP A 211 -15.99 2.11 -5.15
CA ASP A 211 -16.93 1.45 -6.06
C ASP A 211 -18.10 0.82 -5.30
N ALA A 212 -17.87 0.41 -4.04
CA ALA A 212 -18.94 -0.08 -3.19
C ALA A 212 -19.89 1.06 -2.80
N HIS A 213 -19.40 2.29 -2.59
CA HIS A 213 -20.21 3.43 -2.12
C HIS A 213 -19.67 4.82 -2.52
N ALA A 214 -20.56 5.82 -2.57
CA ALA A 214 -20.18 7.23 -2.77
C ALA A 214 -19.30 7.74 -1.60
N GLY A 215 -17.99 7.73 -1.77
CA GLY A 215 -17.01 8.24 -0.80
C GLY A 215 -15.68 7.50 -0.92
N GLY A 216 -14.58 8.24 -0.90
CA GLY A 216 -13.23 7.68 -0.77
C GLY A 216 -12.58 8.27 0.49
N GLY A 217 -11.64 7.52 1.06
CA GLY A 217 -10.93 7.93 2.27
C GLY A 217 -9.84 8.98 2.05
N THR A 218 -9.24 9.47 3.15
CA THR A 218 -8.12 10.42 3.10
C THR A 218 -7.06 10.18 4.17
N SER A 219 -5.93 10.87 4.10
CA SER A 219 -5.01 11.07 5.24
C SER A 219 -4.53 9.76 5.89
N HIS A 220 -4.16 8.78 5.08
CA HIS A 220 -3.51 7.57 5.57
C HIS A 220 -1.99 7.74 5.60
N THR A 221 -1.38 7.32 6.71
CA THR A 221 0.07 7.13 6.83
C THR A 221 0.33 5.65 7.06
N VAL A 222 0.93 4.97 6.09
CA VAL A 222 1.15 3.52 6.11
C VAL A 222 2.63 3.26 6.00
N THR A 223 3.22 2.65 7.03
CA THR A 223 4.68 2.51 7.14
C THR A 223 5.09 1.07 7.45
N SER A 224 6.00 0.51 6.64
CA SER A 224 6.56 -0.82 6.84
C SER A 224 5.51 -1.93 6.93
N CYS A 225 4.41 -1.79 6.19
CA CYS A 225 3.35 -2.79 6.12
C CYS A 225 3.58 -3.78 4.97
N TRP A 226 2.97 -4.96 5.04
CA TRP A 226 3.32 -6.05 4.14
C TRP A 226 2.12 -6.90 3.71
N ALA A 227 1.94 -7.09 2.41
CA ALA A 227 1.01 -8.07 1.86
C ALA A 227 1.80 -9.29 1.36
N GLY A 228 1.43 -10.50 1.77
CA GLY A 228 2.15 -11.73 1.41
C GLY A 228 1.21 -12.82 0.90
N ALA A 229 1.59 -13.55 -0.14
CA ALA A 229 0.81 -14.67 -0.67
C ALA A 229 -0.66 -14.31 -0.96
N CYS A 230 -0.89 -13.16 -1.59
CA CYS A 230 -2.23 -12.73 -1.98
C CYS A 230 -2.54 -13.13 -3.42
N GLU A 231 -3.67 -13.83 -3.66
CA GLU A 231 -3.98 -14.34 -5.02
C GLU A 231 -4.34 -13.20 -6.00
N LYS A 232 -5.08 -12.19 -5.55
CA LYS A 232 -5.70 -11.19 -6.43
C LYS A 232 -5.11 -9.80 -6.36
N SER A 233 -4.70 -9.35 -5.18
CA SER A 233 -4.00 -8.07 -5.04
C SER A 233 -3.31 -7.92 -3.69
N ALA A 234 -2.23 -7.14 -3.68
CA ALA A 234 -1.59 -6.71 -2.45
C ALA A 234 -2.28 -5.47 -1.88
N TRP A 235 -2.39 -4.42 -2.70
CA TRP A 235 -2.81 -3.09 -2.27
C TRP A 235 -3.83 -2.49 -3.25
N LYS A 236 -5.09 -2.35 -2.83
CA LYS A 236 -6.05 -1.42 -3.44
C LYS A 236 -6.00 -0.13 -2.61
N ILE A 237 -5.45 0.93 -3.21
CA ILE A 237 -5.31 2.26 -2.59
C ILE A 237 -6.23 3.22 -3.34
N ASP A 238 -7.40 3.44 -2.75
CA ASP A 238 -8.50 4.21 -3.31
C ASP A 238 -8.92 5.33 -2.35
N ILE A 239 -7.94 6.16 -2.03
CA ILE A 239 -7.98 7.22 -1.03
C ILE A 239 -7.15 8.41 -1.52
N SER A 240 -7.20 9.55 -0.82
CA SER A 240 -6.43 10.76 -1.17
C SER A 240 -5.56 11.26 -0.02
N TYR A 241 -4.63 12.17 -0.28
CA TYR A 241 -3.78 12.81 0.74
C TYR A 241 -3.03 11.77 1.59
N SER A 242 -2.49 10.72 0.96
CA SER A 242 -2.03 9.53 1.68
C SER A 242 -0.63 9.09 1.25
N SER A 243 0.14 8.61 2.22
CA SER A 243 1.52 8.20 2.04
C SER A 243 1.74 6.76 2.51
N PHE A 244 2.36 5.97 1.63
CA PHE A 244 2.78 4.60 1.87
C PHE A 244 4.30 4.54 1.78
N ILE A 245 4.97 4.05 2.82
CA ILE A 245 6.41 4.19 3.00
C ILE A 245 7.01 2.85 3.40
N GLY A 246 7.89 2.32 2.55
CA GLY A 246 8.57 1.05 2.78
C GLY A 246 7.63 -0.14 2.88
N CYS A 247 6.50 -0.12 2.17
CA CYS A 247 5.56 -1.23 2.16
C CYS A 247 5.99 -2.31 1.16
N GLY A 248 5.80 -3.57 1.51
CA GLY A 248 6.15 -4.72 0.68
C GLY A 248 4.95 -5.46 0.13
N ALA A 249 5.19 -6.23 -0.91
CA ALA A 249 4.22 -7.12 -1.54
C ALA A 249 4.95 -8.37 -2.06
N ASP A 250 4.70 -9.52 -1.45
CA ASP A 250 5.48 -10.73 -1.75
C ASP A 250 4.54 -11.85 -2.18
N TRP A 251 4.96 -12.67 -3.15
CA TRP A 251 4.18 -13.83 -3.58
C TRP A 251 2.77 -13.47 -4.08
N ILE A 252 2.66 -12.34 -4.78
CA ILE A 252 1.37 -11.83 -5.25
C ILE A 252 1.03 -12.45 -6.60
N GLY A 253 -0.19 -12.98 -6.74
CA GLY A 253 -0.60 -13.65 -7.98
C GLY A 253 0.17 -14.93 -8.24
N TYR A 254 0.59 -15.63 -7.17
CA TYR A 254 1.38 -16.87 -7.25
C TYR A 254 0.66 -18.00 -8.00
N ASN A 255 -0.66 -17.90 -8.21
CA ASN A 255 -1.41 -18.85 -9.04
C ASN A 255 -1.23 -18.50 -10.53
N PRO A 256 -0.51 -19.33 -11.31
CA PRO A 256 -0.26 -19.07 -12.72
C PRO A 256 -1.52 -19.00 -13.59
N GLU A 257 -2.53 -19.81 -13.29
CA GLU A 257 -3.76 -19.89 -14.10
C GLU A 257 -4.69 -18.70 -13.88
N ASN A 258 -4.45 -17.94 -12.82
CA ASN A 258 -5.29 -16.83 -12.40
C ASN A 258 -4.42 -15.74 -11.77
N PRO A 259 -3.67 -14.98 -12.60
CA PRO A 259 -2.76 -13.95 -12.11
C PRO A 259 -3.49 -12.89 -11.28
N ALA A 260 -2.72 -12.15 -10.48
CA ALA A 260 -3.26 -11.02 -9.74
C ALA A 260 -3.80 -9.96 -10.72
N ASP A 261 -4.90 -9.32 -10.34
CA ASP A 261 -5.49 -8.25 -11.12
C ASP A 261 -4.55 -7.03 -11.11
N TYR A 262 -3.89 -6.81 -9.97
CA TYR A 262 -2.81 -5.84 -9.78
C TYR A 262 -2.05 -6.13 -8.48
N ILE A 263 -0.78 -5.71 -8.39
CA ILE A 263 -0.07 -5.66 -7.11
C ILE A 263 -0.49 -4.40 -6.36
N TYR A 264 -0.33 -3.23 -7.00
CA TYR A 264 -0.75 -1.94 -6.49
C TYR A 264 -1.79 -1.32 -7.43
N PHE A 265 -2.96 -0.97 -6.90
CA PHE A 265 -3.95 -0.12 -7.57
C PHE A 265 -4.01 1.23 -6.88
N LEU A 266 -3.96 2.31 -7.66
CA LEU A 266 -4.02 3.69 -7.18
C LEU A 266 -5.19 4.43 -7.82
N ARG A 267 -6.07 4.98 -6.97
CA ARG A 267 -7.11 5.95 -7.31
C ARG A 267 -7.20 7.02 -6.23
N GLY A 268 -7.40 8.27 -6.64
CA GLY A 268 -7.42 9.43 -5.73
C GLY A 268 -6.22 10.38 -5.91
N ALA A 269 -6.23 11.49 -5.19
CA ALA A 269 -5.29 12.58 -5.43
C ALA A 269 -4.26 12.74 -4.30
N ALA A 270 -3.08 13.28 -4.64
CA ALA A 270 -1.97 13.49 -3.70
C ALA A 270 -1.58 12.19 -2.97
N LEU A 271 -1.33 11.16 -3.76
CA LEU A 271 -0.84 9.86 -3.29
C LEU A 271 0.68 9.80 -3.42
N SER A 272 1.36 9.29 -2.40
CA SER A 272 2.80 9.01 -2.46
C SER A 272 3.10 7.57 -2.04
N LEU A 273 3.77 6.80 -2.90
CA LEU A 273 4.38 5.52 -2.53
C LEU A 273 5.90 5.71 -2.54
N ILE A 274 6.53 5.49 -1.40
CA ILE A 274 7.97 5.77 -1.20
C ILE A 274 8.64 4.47 -0.77
N SER A 275 9.55 3.96 -1.60
CA SER A 275 10.25 2.70 -1.38
C SER A 275 9.31 1.50 -1.20
N CYS A 276 8.12 1.55 -1.81
CA CYS A 276 7.23 0.41 -1.87
C CYS A 276 7.63 -0.51 -3.03
N SER A 277 7.73 -1.81 -2.75
CA SER A 277 8.33 -2.78 -3.68
C SER A 277 7.55 -4.09 -3.72
N ALA A 278 7.90 -4.98 -4.64
CA ALA A 278 7.36 -6.33 -4.64
C ALA A 278 8.40 -7.40 -4.98
N GLU A 279 8.23 -8.58 -4.38
CA GLU A 279 9.04 -9.76 -4.64
C GLU A 279 8.17 -10.95 -5.06
N ASP A 280 8.64 -11.77 -6.00
CA ASP A 280 7.94 -12.98 -6.45
C ASP A 280 6.48 -12.70 -6.84
N ALA A 281 6.28 -11.74 -7.74
CA ALA A 281 4.95 -11.25 -8.07
C ALA A 281 4.61 -11.40 -9.55
N ARG A 282 3.32 -11.58 -9.84
CA ARG A 282 2.77 -11.71 -11.19
C ARG A 282 1.43 -10.97 -11.28
N GLY A 283 1.15 -10.36 -12.42
CA GLY A 283 0.00 -9.48 -12.64
C GLY A 283 0.46 -8.07 -13.02
N THR A 284 -0.47 -7.14 -13.22
CA THR A 284 -0.10 -5.72 -13.40
C THR A 284 0.57 -5.20 -12.12
N PHE A 285 1.82 -4.74 -12.19
CA PHE A 285 2.50 -4.23 -11.01
C PHE A 285 1.80 -2.99 -10.44
N LEU A 286 1.57 -2.00 -11.30
CA LEU A 286 0.96 -0.74 -10.91
C LEU A 286 -0.18 -0.35 -11.85
N HIS A 287 -1.40 -0.27 -11.32
CA HIS A 287 -2.57 0.21 -12.03
C HIS A 287 -2.99 1.56 -11.44
N VAL A 288 -2.82 2.63 -12.22
CA VAL A 288 -3.20 4.00 -11.86
C VAL A 288 -4.40 4.44 -12.69
N TYR A 289 -5.50 4.76 -12.02
CA TYR A 289 -6.73 5.20 -12.66
C TYR A 289 -7.44 6.28 -11.84
N SER A 290 -7.77 7.40 -12.49
CA SER A 290 -8.38 8.57 -11.83
C SER A 290 -7.56 8.99 -10.60
N ALA A 291 -6.24 9.09 -10.78
CA ALA A 291 -5.31 9.34 -9.70
C ALA A 291 -4.25 10.39 -10.02
N HIS A 292 -3.81 11.13 -9.00
CA HIS A 292 -2.59 11.94 -9.03
C HIS A 292 -1.60 11.34 -8.02
N ALA A 293 -0.61 10.59 -8.52
CA ALA A 293 0.30 9.81 -7.68
C ALA A 293 1.77 10.09 -7.99
N THR A 294 2.59 10.10 -6.95
CA THR A 294 4.06 10.04 -7.06
C THR A 294 4.55 8.74 -6.46
N VAL A 295 5.35 7.99 -7.21
CA VAL A 295 5.95 6.73 -6.79
C VAL A 295 7.47 6.91 -6.83
N MET A 296 8.14 6.74 -5.71
CA MET A 296 9.58 6.96 -5.55
C MET A 296 10.28 5.69 -5.09
N GLY A 297 11.39 5.32 -5.72
CA GLY A 297 12.23 4.23 -5.22
C GLY A 297 11.59 2.84 -5.29
N LEU A 298 10.71 2.62 -6.28
CA LEU A 298 10.08 1.32 -6.50
C LEU A 298 11.13 0.31 -6.98
N CYS A 299 11.18 -0.86 -6.34
CA CYS A 299 12.04 -1.97 -6.76
C CYS A 299 11.22 -3.24 -7.00
N THR A 300 11.69 -4.07 -7.92
CA THR A 300 11.12 -5.41 -8.18
C THR A 300 12.20 -6.47 -8.08
N SER A 301 11.92 -7.56 -7.36
CA SER A 301 12.72 -8.78 -7.39
C SER A 301 11.85 -9.94 -7.88
N ARG A 302 12.28 -10.66 -8.91
CA ARG A 302 11.51 -11.78 -9.50
C ARG A 302 10.05 -11.39 -9.83
N TYR A 303 9.88 -10.27 -10.54
CA TYR A 303 8.57 -9.86 -11.06
C TYR A 303 8.32 -10.53 -12.42
N TYR A 304 7.47 -11.56 -12.43
CA TYR A 304 7.27 -12.43 -13.57
C TYR A 304 6.26 -11.86 -14.56
N LYS A 305 6.51 -12.06 -15.86
CA LYS A 305 5.50 -11.81 -16.89
C LYS A 305 4.26 -12.70 -16.74
N ASN A 306 3.15 -12.18 -17.26
CA ASN A 306 1.88 -12.91 -17.36
C ASN A 306 1.91 -13.96 -18.49
N TYR A 307 1.06 -14.98 -18.40
CA TYR A 307 0.87 -15.95 -19.49
C TYR A 307 0.07 -15.38 -20.67
N THR A 308 -0.66 -14.29 -20.44
CA THR A 308 -1.36 -13.52 -21.46
C THR A 308 -0.68 -12.18 -21.64
N ASP A 309 -0.85 -11.58 -22.81
CA ASP A 309 -0.33 -10.24 -23.08
C ASP A 309 -0.87 -9.23 -22.05
N ASP A 310 0.02 -8.44 -21.46
CA ASP A 310 -0.35 -7.39 -20.51
C ASP A 310 0.72 -6.30 -20.36
N TYR A 311 0.51 -5.39 -19.42
CA TYR A 311 1.42 -4.30 -19.09
C TYR A 311 1.78 -4.32 -17.61
N ALA A 312 3.06 -4.06 -17.33
CA ALA A 312 3.54 -3.94 -15.98
C ALA A 312 2.96 -2.73 -15.26
N ILE A 313 2.87 -1.58 -15.95
CA ILE A 313 2.31 -0.34 -15.42
C ILE A 313 1.22 0.17 -16.37
N LYS A 314 0.03 0.42 -15.82
CA LYS A 314 -1.11 0.99 -16.53
C LYS A 314 -1.44 2.35 -15.95
N VAL A 315 -1.45 3.39 -16.79
CA VAL A 315 -1.83 4.75 -16.42
C VAL A 315 -3.00 5.17 -17.30
N LEU A 316 -4.21 5.11 -16.75
CA LEU A 316 -5.43 5.11 -17.55
C LEU A 316 -6.40 6.21 -17.12
N GLY A 317 -7.11 6.77 -18.09
CA GLY A 317 -8.23 7.68 -17.85
C GLY A 317 -7.84 9.16 -17.83
N GLN A 318 -8.79 10.00 -18.23
CA GLN A 318 -8.57 11.43 -18.39
C GLN A 318 -8.23 12.08 -17.05
N GLY A 319 -7.17 12.89 -17.05
CA GLY A 319 -6.68 13.58 -15.86
C GLY A 319 -5.82 12.71 -14.92
N THR A 320 -5.64 11.43 -15.20
CA THR A 320 -4.71 10.58 -14.43
C THR A 320 -3.27 11.04 -14.66
N MET A 321 -2.52 11.17 -13.56
CA MET A 321 -1.11 11.56 -13.56
C MET A 321 -0.30 10.65 -12.66
N LEU A 322 0.77 10.07 -13.21
CA LEU A 322 1.78 9.32 -12.45
C LEU A 322 3.15 9.97 -12.63
N ASN A 323 3.80 10.33 -11.52
CA ASN A 323 5.23 10.63 -11.49
C ASN A 323 5.98 9.43 -10.91
N LEU A 324 6.81 8.77 -11.71
CA LEU A 324 7.63 7.64 -11.31
C LEU A 324 9.10 8.07 -11.24
N VAL A 325 9.68 7.99 -10.05
CA VAL A 325 10.97 8.55 -9.72
C VAL A 325 11.89 7.46 -9.18
N GLY A 326 13.05 7.27 -9.78
CA GLY A 326 14.10 6.42 -9.21
C GLY A 326 13.69 4.95 -9.05
N ALA A 327 13.00 4.36 -10.03
CA ALA A 327 12.60 2.97 -9.96
C ALA A 327 13.64 2.02 -10.61
N GLU A 328 13.83 0.86 -9.97
CA GLU A 328 14.53 -0.30 -10.52
C GLU A 328 13.48 -1.38 -10.81
N PHE A 329 13.16 -1.56 -12.09
CA PHE A 329 12.06 -2.42 -12.50
C PHE A 329 12.56 -3.43 -13.53
N ILE A 330 12.49 -4.71 -13.18
CA ILE A 330 12.96 -5.82 -13.99
C ILE A 330 11.78 -6.77 -14.20
N ILE A 331 11.43 -6.98 -15.47
CA ILE A 331 10.47 -7.99 -15.85
C ILE A 331 11.23 -9.30 -16.09
N ASP A 332 10.95 -10.31 -15.28
CA ASP A 332 11.45 -11.65 -15.51
C ASP A 332 10.66 -12.32 -16.64
N ASN A 333 11.32 -12.41 -17.80
CA ASN A 333 10.81 -13.02 -19.03
C ASN A 333 11.10 -14.53 -19.14
N SER A 334 11.69 -15.16 -18.10
CA SER A 334 12.04 -16.59 -18.11
C SER A 334 10.84 -17.54 -18.19
N GLN A 335 9.65 -17.05 -17.83
CA GLN A 335 8.42 -17.85 -17.79
C GLN A 335 7.82 -18.03 -19.20
N PRO A 336 7.19 -19.18 -19.53
CA PRO A 336 6.53 -19.37 -20.83
C PRO A 336 5.23 -18.55 -20.93
N GLY A 337 4.71 -18.35 -22.15
CA GLY A 337 3.48 -17.60 -22.40
C GLY A 337 3.71 -16.19 -22.94
N GLY A 338 2.65 -15.37 -22.89
CA GLY A 338 2.50 -14.05 -23.52
C GLY A 338 3.61 -13.03 -23.30
N THR A 339 3.34 -11.81 -23.73
CA THR A 339 4.27 -10.67 -23.66
C THR A 339 3.88 -9.74 -22.52
N MET A 340 4.87 -9.09 -21.91
CA MET A 340 4.58 -8.03 -20.95
C MET A 340 5.37 -6.79 -21.33
N LYS A 341 4.64 -5.74 -21.71
CA LYS A 341 5.23 -4.43 -21.99
C LYS A 341 5.36 -3.64 -20.69
N ALA A 342 6.26 -2.67 -20.66
CA ALA A 342 6.45 -1.81 -19.50
C ALA A 342 5.22 -0.94 -19.21
N PHE A 343 4.69 -0.24 -20.22
CA PHE A 343 3.70 0.81 -20.01
C PHE A 343 2.52 0.78 -20.99
N LYS A 344 1.31 0.96 -20.43
CA LYS A 344 0.13 1.40 -21.17
C LYS A 344 -0.31 2.76 -20.64
N ILE A 345 -0.40 3.75 -21.53
CA ILE A 345 -0.89 5.09 -21.19
C ILE A 345 -2.05 5.42 -22.12
N ASP A 346 -3.22 5.68 -21.53
CA ASP A 346 -4.46 5.74 -22.29
C ASP A 346 -5.36 6.90 -21.88
N ASN A 347 -6.18 7.36 -22.83
CA ASN A 347 -7.30 8.27 -22.64
C ASN A 347 -6.90 9.60 -21.96
N GLY A 348 -5.85 10.25 -22.46
CA GLY A 348 -5.35 11.54 -21.97
C GLY A 348 -4.61 11.48 -20.62
N ALA A 349 -4.28 10.28 -20.13
CA ALA A 349 -3.42 10.10 -18.97
C ALA A 349 -1.98 10.54 -19.24
N LYS A 350 -1.25 10.90 -18.18
CA LYS A 350 0.12 11.39 -18.26
C LYS A 350 1.06 10.65 -17.32
N LEU A 351 2.23 10.27 -17.85
CA LEU A 351 3.32 9.63 -17.12
C LEU A 351 4.58 10.49 -17.16
N TRP A 352 5.19 10.76 -16.00
CA TRP A 352 6.53 11.33 -15.89
C TRP A 352 7.49 10.27 -15.36
N LEU A 353 8.62 10.11 -16.03
CA LEU A 353 9.70 9.22 -15.64
C LEU A 353 10.94 10.06 -15.31
N SER A 354 11.52 9.85 -14.13
CA SER A 354 12.77 10.53 -13.74
C SER A 354 13.68 9.61 -12.94
N GLY A 355 14.99 9.70 -13.16
CA GLY A 355 15.98 8.93 -12.40
C GLY A 355 15.87 7.41 -12.52
N MET A 356 15.15 6.89 -13.52
CA MET A 356 14.95 5.44 -13.74
C MET A 356 16.30 4.76 -13.96
N ALA A 357 16.54 3.61 -13.29
CA ALA A 357 17.73 2.79 -13.54
C ALA A 357 17.86 2.47 -15.04
N THR A 358 19.10 2.42 -15.57
CA THR A 358 19.37 2.18 -17.00
C THR A 358 19.10 0.71 -17.36
N LEU A 359 17.84 0.34 -17.51
CA LEU A 359 17.44 -0.96 -18.02
C LEU A 359 16.79 -0.79 -19.41
N PRO A 360 17.30 -1.49 -20.45
CA PRO A 360 16.77 -1.40 -21.81
C PRO A 360 15.27 -1.74 -21.92
N ASP A 361 14.79 -2.62 -21.04
CA ASP A 361 13.42 -3.15 -21.05
C ASP A 361 12.35 -2.11 -20.71
N PHE A 362 12.72 -0.95 -20.15
CA PHE A 362 11.76 0.07 -19.71
C PHE A 362 11.77 1.36 -20.53
N LYS A 363 12.78 1.56 -21.40
CA LYS A 363 13.04 2.87 -22.03
C LYS A 363 12.89 2.89 -23.56
N GLY A 364 12.47 1.78 -24.18
CA GLY A 364 12.26 1.69 -25.63
C GLY A 364 10.82 1.97 -26.06
N GLU A 365 10.63 2.61 -27.23
CA GLU A 365 9.28 2.84 -27.82
C GLU A 365 8.48 1.54 -28.00
N SER A 366 9.15 0.39 -28.19
CA SER A 366 8.48 -0.92 -28.29
C SER A 366 7.84 -1.41 -26.98
N GLN A 367 8.20 -0.80 -25.84
CA GLN A 367 7.74 -1.16 -24.50
C GLN A 367 6.63 -0.22 -23.98
N ILE A 368 6.25 0.79 -24.77
CA ILE A 368 5.29 1.82 -24.40
C ILE A 368 4.17 1.88 -25.42
N ASP A 369 2.93 1.66 -24.99
CA ASP A 369 1.75 1.90 -25.83
C ASP A 369 1.03 3.19 -25.39
N LEU A 370 0.95 4.15 -26.32
CA LEU A 370 0.16 5.38 -26.19
C LEU A 370 -1.15 5.24 -26.95
N ILE A 371 -2.27 5.32 -26.23
CA ILE A 371 -3.63 5.17 -26.79
C ILE A 371 -4.47 6.38 -26.37
N GLY A 372 -5.44 6.80 -27.19
CA GLY A 372 -6.43 7.81 -26.80
C GLY A 372 -5.83 9.14 -26.32
N ASN A 373 -4.78 9.64 -26.97
CA ASN A 373 -4.01 10.83 -26.59
C ASN A 373 -3.23 10.72 -25.26
N GLY A 374 -2.89 9.51 -24.80
CA GLY A 374 -1.95 9.30 -23.70
C GLY A 374 -0.57 9.93 -23.97
N GLN A 375 0.10 10.41 -22.92
CA GLN A 375 1.39 11.10 -23.02
C GLN A 375 2.39 10.59 -21.98
N TYR A 376 3.67 10.55 -22.34
CA TYR A 376 4.77 10.32 -21.41
C TYR A 376 5.85 11.39 -21.55
N PHE A 377 6.57 11.64 -20.46
CA PHE A 377 7.66 12.58 -20.35
C PHE A 377 8.82 11.90 -19.64
N VAL A 378 10.04 12.10 -20.12
CA VAL A 378 11.25 11.54 -19.52
C VAL A 378 12.16 12.70 -19.14
N ASP A 379 12.39 12.90 -17.84
CA ASP A 379 13.39 13.85 -17.35
C ASP A 379 14.70 13.09 -17.15
N GLU A 380 15.44 12.90 -18.25
CA GLU A 380 16.82 12.42 -18.20
C GLU A 380 17.77 13.60 -18.40
N PHE A 381 18.44 13.98 -17.32
CA PHE A 381 19.44 15.03 -17.30
C PHE A 381 20.84 14.41 -17.22
N LYS A 382 21.68 14.68 -18.23
CA LYS A 382 23.10 14.30 -18.27
C LYS A 382 23.95 15.55 -18.29
N ARG A 383 25.05 15.54 -17.54
CA ARG A 383 26.07 16.59 -17.58
C ARG A 383 27.45 16.01 -17.34
N GLY A 384 28.47 16.71 -17.77
CA GLY A 384 29.84 16.30 -17.51
C GLY A 384 30.87 17.27 -18.05
N THR A 385 32.10 16.79 -18.08
CA THR A 385 33.22 17.45 -18.74
C THR A 385 33.75 16.56 -19.85
N ALA A 386 34.14 17.15 -20.97
CA ALA A 386 34.83 16.47 -22.05
C ALA A 386 36.19 17.10 -22.28
N MET A 387 37.17 16.27 -22.65
CA MET A 387 38.54 16.71 -22.94
C MET A 387 39.03 15.98 -24.19
N GLN A 388 39.54 16.74 -25.16
CA GLN A 388 40.06 16.20 -26.42
C GLN A 388 41.31 16.98 -26.86
N SER A 389 42.13 16.36 -27.71
CA SER A 389 43.23 17.03 -28.41
C SER A 389 42.70 17.61 -29.71
N ALA A 390 43.21 18.77 -30.13
CA ALA A 390 42.75 19.40 -31.36
C ALA A 390 43.08 18.53 -32.59
N SER A 391 42.08 18.21 -33.41
CA SER A 391 42.19 17.33 -34.58
C SER A 391 41.40 17.82 -35.82
N GLY A 392 40.85 19.04 -35.77
CA GLY A 392 40.03 19.62 -36.84
C GLY A 392 39.09 20.71 -36.34
N SER A 393 38.01 20.96 -37.07
CA SER A 393 37.00 21.97 -36.72
C SER A 393 35.73 21.41 -36.07
N THR A 394 35.62 20.09 -35.93
CA THR A 394 34.43 19.41 -35.38
C THR A 394 34.82 18.41 -34.31
N TYR A 395 34.09 18.39 -33.21
CA TYR A 395 34.33 17.50 -32.05
C TYR A 395 33.01 16.93 -31.53
N THR A 396 33.03 15.71 -31.01
CA THR A 396 31.83 15.04 -30.50
C THR A 396 31.95 14.71 -29.02
N ILE A 397 30.88 14.94 -28.25
CA ILE A 397 30.75 14.51 -26.86
C ILE A 397 29.61 13.48 -26.78
N PRO A 398 29.90 12.22 -26.45
CA PRO A 398 28.85 11.23 -26.19
C PRO A 398 28.02 11.65 -24.98
N HIS A 399 26.72 11.91 -25.15
CA HIS A 399 25.86 12.33 -24.04
C HIS A 399 25.12 11.18 -23.36
N GLY A 400 25.00 10.03 -24.03
CA GLY A 400 24.43 8.81 -23.44
C GLY A 400 22.93 8.86 -23.14
N LEU A 401 22.17 9.68 -23.88
CA LEU A 401 20.70 9.80 -23.75
C LEU A 401 19.92 8.86 -24.68
N GLY A 402 20.58 8.24 -25.68
CA GLY A 402 19.95 7.27 -26.60
C GLY A 402 19.01 7.88 -27.66
N ALA A 403 18.63 9.15 -27.55
CA ALA A 403 17.92 9.95 -28.56
C ALA A 403 18.38 11.42 -28.48
N SER A 404 17.99 12.23 -29.48
CA SER A 404 18.40 13.65 -29.56
C SER A 404 17.75 14.47 -28.44
N PRO A 405 18.52 15.16 -27.58
CA PRO A 405 17.97 15.97 -26.48
C PRO A 405 17.14 17.16 -27.00
N SER A 406 16.11 17.54 -26.24
CA SER A 406 15.30 18.75 -26.52
C SER A 406 16.00 20.03 -26.05
N TYR A 407 16.94 19.90 -25.10
CA TYR A 407 17.80 20.96 -24.61
C TYR A 407 19.22 20.45 -24.42
N TYR A 408 20.20 21.24 -24.85
CA TYR A 408 21.61 20.96 -24.65
C TYR A 408 22.39 22.27 -24.54
N ASN A 409 23.50 22.21 -23.82
CA ASN A 409 24.42 23.33 -23.69
C ASN A 409 25.85 22.81 -23.55
N VAL A 410 26.80 23.47 -24.22
CA VAL A 410 28.23 23.18 -24.14
C VAL A 410 28.97 24.48 -23.93
N ILE A 411 29.74 24.55 -22.85
CA ILE A 411 30.49 25.74 -22.45
C ILE A 411 31.98 25.40 -22.50
N PRO A 412 32.81 26.22 -23.18
CA PRO A 412 34.27 26.08 -23.12
C PRO A 412 34.79 26.16 -21.68
N ALA A 413 35.64 25.21 -21.31
CA ALA A 413 36.30 25.11 -20.00
C ALA A 413 37.83 25.27 -20.09
N SER A 414 38.36 25.56 -21.28
CA SER A 414 39.74 26.00 -21.51
C SER A 414 39.76 27.15 -22.53
N ALA A 415 40.83 27.96 -22.51
CA ALA A 415 41.00 29.06 -23.47
C ALA A 415 41.03 28.55 -24.92
N ASP A 416 41.72 27.43 -25.16
CA ASP A 416 41.83 26.81 -26.49
C ASP A 416 40.50 26.27 -27.02
N ALA A 417 39.54 25.96 -26.14
CA ALA A 417 38.19 25.52 -26.50
C ALA A 417 37.21 26.68 -26.77
N SER A 418 37.65 27.93 -26.67
CA SER A 418 36.79 29.10 -26.93
C SER A 418 36.47 29.25 -28.42
N GLY A 419 35.41 30.00 -28.74
CA GLY A 419 35.04 30.28 -30.14
C GLY A 419 34.19 29.20 -30.81
N ILE A 420 33.40 28.44 -30.03
CA ILE A 420 32.36 27.54 -30.56
C ILE A 420 31.43 28.37 -31.46
N GLN A 421 31.26 27.94 -32.71
CA GLN A 421 30.36 28.59 -33.66
C GLN A 421 28.92 28.19 -33.41
N TYR A 422 28.67 26.89 -33.29
CA TYR A 422 27.39 26.33 -32.88
C TYR A 422 27.57 24.90 -32.38
N VAL A 423 26.53 24.40 -31.71
CA VAL A 423 26.42 23.03 -31.25
C VAL A 423 25.12 22.47 -31.81
N GLU A 424 25.15 21.22 -32.26
CA GLU A 424 23.95 20.45 -32.56
C GLU A 424 23.97 19.15 -31.76
N ALA A 425 22.81 18.49 -31.67
CA ALA A 425 22.69 17.22 -30.97
C ALA A 425 22.00 16.18 -31.84
N ASN A 426 22.52 14.96 -31.84
CA ASN A 426 21.90 13.80 -32.45
C ASN A 426 21.58 12.73 -31.40
N ALA A 427 21.19 11.52 -31.80
CA ALA A 427 20.79 10.46 -30.87
C ALA A 427 21.90 9.99 -29.90
N THR A 428 23.17 10.29 -30.22
CA THR A 428 24.32 9.74 -29.48
C THR A 428 25.29 10.81 -29.00
N ASN A 429 25.43 11.92 -29.72
CA ASN A 429 26.49 12.91 -29.50
C ASN A 429 25.97 14.35 -29.54
N LEU A 430 26.60 15.20 -28.72
CA LEU A 430 26.66 16.64 -28.94
C LEU A 430 27.81 16.90 -29.91
N VAL A 431 27.54 17.61 -31.00
CA VAL A 431 28.52 17.91 -32.05
C VAL A 431 28.85 19.39 -31.97
N ILE A 432 30.11 19.68 -31.67
CA ILE A 432 30.65 21.04 -31.50
C ILE A 432 31.32 21.43 -32.81
N HIS A 433 30.94 22.59 -33.36
CA HIS A 433 31.49 23.12 -34.59
C HIS A 433 32.24 24.43 -34.34
N TYR A 434 33.43 24.55 -34.92
CA TYR A 434 34.24 25.77 -34.93
C TYR A 434 34.35 26.31 -36.35
N ALA A 435 34.33 27.64 -36.50
CA ALA A 435 34.52 28.28 -37.80
C ALA A 435 35.94 28.06 -38.38
N SER A 436 36.92 27.87 -37.49
CA SER A 436 38.31 27.53 -37.81
C SER A 436 38.84 26.52 -36.78
N ALA A 437 39.76 25.66 -37.18
CA ALA A 437 40.36 24.67 -36.28
C ALA A 437 40.93 25.35 -35.01
N PRO A 438 40.59 24.88 -33.80
CA PRO A 438 41.17 25.38 -32.55
C PRO A 438 42.71 25.23 -32.50
N PRO A 439 43.40 25.93 -31.58
CA PRO A 439 44.84 25.81 -31.39
C PRO A 439 45.29 24.36 -31.22
N THR A 440 46.37 23.97 -31.91
CA THR A 440 46.93 22.62 -31.81
C THR A 440 47.48 22.37 -30.41
N GLY A 441 47.18 21.20 -29.84
CA GLY A 441 47.65 20.82 -28.52
C GLY A 441 47.14 19.44 -28.11
N THR A 442 47.72 18.91 -27.03
CA THR A 442 47.33 17.63 -26.44
C THR A 442 46.38 17.88 -25.28
N ASN A 443 45.17 17.31 -25.33
CA ASN A 443 44.14 17.42 -24.28
C ASN A 443 43.84 18.88 -23.87
N ASN A 444 44.01 19.81 -24.81
CA ASN A 444 43.94 21.24 -24.58
C ASN A 444 42.52 21.79 -24.74
N LEU A 445 41.65 21.07 -25.44
CA LEU A 445 40.24 21.43 -25.58
C LEU A 445 39.43 20.80 -24.45
N LYS A 446 38.83 21.63 -23.59
CA LYS A 446 37.98 21.21 -22.48
C LYS A 446 36.62 21.88 -22.58
N TRP A 447 35.55 21.13 -22.30
CA TRP A 447 34.19 21.65 -22.24
C TRP A 447 33.47 21.12 -21.01
N THR A 448 32.58 21.93 -20.44
CA THR A 448 31.49 21.45 -19.59
C THR A 448 30.23 21.36 -20.44
N TRP A 449 29.43 20.32 -20.27
CA TRP A 449 28.24 20.11 -21.07
C TRP A 449 27.06 19.62 -20.23
N GLU A 450 25.86 19.91 -20.69
CA GLU A 450 24.60 19.36 -20.20
C GLU A 450 23.65 19.07 -21.36
N ALA A 451 22.81 18.04 -21.21
CA ALA A 451 21.79 17.65 -22.16
C ALA A 451 20.60 17.03 -21.42
N LYS A 452 19.38 17.33 -21.86
CA LYS A 452 18.14 16.74 -21.34
C LYS A 452 17.04 16.62 -22.38
N PHE A 453 16.09 15.72 -22.11
CA PHE A 453 14.83 15.62 -22.84
C PHE A 453 13.76 16.57 -22.30
#